data_AF-A0A2N2NKK3-F1
#
_entry.id   AF-A0A2N2NKK3-F1
#
_cell.length_a   1.000
_cell.length_b   1.000
_cell.length_c   1.000
_cell.angle_alpha   90.00
_cell.angle_beta   90.00
_cell.angle_gamma   90.00
#
_symmetry.space_group_name_H-M   'P 1'
#
loop_
_entity.id
_entity.type
_entity.pdbx_description
1 polymer ?
#
loop_
_entity_poly.entity_id
_entity_poly.type
_entity_poly.pdbx_seq_one_letter_code
_entity_poly.pdbx_strand_id
1 'polypeptide(L)'
;MSQRAISFALWSLLSLLAITCLSACALIKNSSIQPTTITNATSAPTTTFTQTIPSQPTKTPNQVPSFTPTISSTPTPAIIEPDDCLKPPENFDLVIINGMYINQRTFSMLEHAQSIYGGEIELTGYHLTQGSYTNLVSASFGTHNGGGAVDLSVIQYGTYQVLYPDIDPLIQALRIAGFAAWLRDFDQLYPGSPIHIHAIAIGDRDLSSPARDQLTGEFGYFRGFNGIPQENRSVPIPDEHDGPILCQWMLEMGYSDLRNSSP
;
A
#
# COMPACT_ATOMS: atom_id res chain seq x y z
N MET A 1 -27.36 39.06 -52.83
CA MET A 1 -28.19 38.93 -51.61
C MET A 1 -27.95 37.53 -51.05
N SER A 2 -27.48 37.27 -49.84
CA SER A 2 -26.79 38.05 -48.82
C SER A 2 -26.18 37.02 -47.85
N GLN A 3 -24.85 37.02 -47.69
CA GLN A 3 -24.09 36.20 -46.72
C GLN A 3 -24.39 36.53 -45.24
N ARG A 4 -25.42 37.34 -44.96
CA ARG A 4 -25.78 37.80 -43.62
C ARG A 4 -26.70 36.86 -42.82
N ALA A 5 -27.26 35.82 -43.44
CA ALA A 5 -28.23 34.95 -42.75
C ALA A 5 -27.59 33.83 -41.91
N ILE A 6 -26.34 33.45 -42.18
CA ILE A 6 -25.70 32.29 -41.52
C ILE A 6 -25.01 32.70 -40.21
N SER A 7 -24.72 33.99 -40.01
CA SER A 7 -24.00 34.50 -38.83
C SER A 7 -24.86 34.65 -37.57
N PHE A 8 -26.19 34.65 -37.67
CA PHE A 8 -27.08 34.85 -36.50
C PHE A 8 -27.51 33.55 -35.81
N ALA A 9 -27.40 32.40 -36.50
CA ALA A 9 -27.75 31.10 -35.92
C ALA A 9 -26.65 30.53 -35.00
N LEU A 10 -25.37 30.81 -35.27
CA LEU A 10 -24.26 30.31 -34.44
C LEU A 10 -24.06 31.11 -33.13
N TRP A 11 -24.45 32.38 -33.09
CA TRP A 11 -24.34 33.20 -31.86
C TRP A 11 -25.47 32.96 -30.86
N SER A 12 -26.60 32.41 -31.32
CA SER A 12 -27.74 32.08 -30.46
C SER A 12 -27.56 30.77 -29.69
N LEU A 13 -26.70 29.84 -30.18
CA LEU A 13 -26.35 28.60 -29.46
C LEU A 13 -25.21 28.79 -28.45
N LEU A 14 -24.31 29.75 -28.66
CA LEU A 14 -23.23 30.04 -27.70
C LEU A 14 -23.69 30.88 -26.50
N SER A 15 -24.83 31.56 -26.61
CA SER A 15 -25.38 32.40 -25.53
C SER A 15 -26.25 31.62 -24.52
N LEU A 16 -26.67 30.39 -24.87
CA LEU A 16 -27.47 29.53 -23.98
C LEU A 16 -26.62 28.54 -23.15
N LEU A 17 -25.33 28.39 -23.44
CA LEU A 17 -24.41 27.54 -22.65
C LEU A 17 -23.60 28.32 -21.61
N ALA A 18 -23.69 29.66 -21.59
CA ALA A 18 -23.00 30.54 -20.65
C ALA A 18 -23.89 31.06 -19.51
N ILE A 19 -25.15 30.59 -19.42
CA ILE A 19 -26.10 30.90 -18.32
C ILE A 19 -26.52 29.60 -17.62
N THR A 20 -25.53 28.78 -17.26
CA THR A 20 -25.63 27.77 -16.19
C THR A 20 -24.47 27.95 -15.21
N CYS A 21 -24.12 29.20 -14.92
CA CYS A 21 -23.47 29.54 -13.66
C CYS A 21 -24.54 29.66 -12.58
N LEU A 22 -24.22 29.15 -11.39
CA LEU A 22 -24.78 29.50 -10.08
C LEU A 22 -26.15 28.87 -9.74
N SER A 23 -26.13 27.64 -9.21
CA SER A 23 -26.91 27.26 -8.01
C SER A 23 -26.70 25.80 -7.63
N ALA A 24 -25.77 25.53 -6.72
CA ALA A 24 -25.82 24.35 -5.84
C ALA A 24 -24.90 24.55 -4.61
N CYS A 25 -24.98 25.69 -3.94
CA CYS A 25 -24.62 25.75 -2.52
C CYS A 25 -25.82 25.22 -1.73
N ALA A 26 -25.94 23.89 -1.63
CA ALA A 26 -26.88 23.26 -0.72
C ALA A 26 -26.21 23.10 0.65
N LEU A 27 -26.73 23.87 1.60
CA LEU A 27 -26.42 23.90 3.01
C LEU A 27 -26.78 22.54 3.64
N ILE A 28 -25.80 21.66 3.86
CA ILE A 28 -26.03 20.42 4.61
C ILE A 28 -26.09 20.77 6.09
N LYS A 29 -27.31 20.68 6.63
CA LYS A 29 -27.65 20.75 8.04
C LYS A 29 -26.71 19.88 8.89
N ASN A 30 -26.16 20.49 9.93
CA ASN A 30 -25.62 19.81 11.11
C ASN A 30 -26.68 18.85 11.69
N SER A 31 -26.52 17.56 11.41
CA SER A 31 -27.16 16.51 12.20
C SER A 31 -26.23 16.17 13.35
N SER A 32 -26.61 16.68 14.53
CA SER A 32 -26.09 16.25 15.82
C SER A 32 -26.27 14.73 15.95
N ILE A 33 -25.16 13.99 15.87
CA ILE A 33 -25.14 12.59 16.28
C ILE A 33 -24.65 12.56 17.71
N GLN A 34 -25.61 12.30 18.59
CA GLN A 34 -25.47 12.01 20.00
C GLN A 34 -24.48 10.85 20.21
N PRO A 35 -23.54 10.93 21.17
CA PRO A 35 -22.65 9.82 21.47
C PRO A 35 -23.45 8.69 22.13
N THR A 36 -23.61 7.59 21.43
CA THR A 36 -24.12 6.33 21.98
C THR A 36 -23.05 5.74 22.89
N THR A 37 -23.27 5.82 24.19
CA THR A 37 -22.53 5.09 25.23
C THR A 37 -22.56 3.60 24.93
N ILE A 38 -21.42 3.04 24.50
CA ILE A 38 -21.20 1.60 24.47
C ILE A 38 -20.84 1.17 25.89
N THR A 39 -21.76 0.46 26.53
CA THR A 39 -21.54 -0.20 27.81
C THR A 39 -20.48 -1.29 27.66
N ASN A 40 -19.33 -1.09 28.30
CA ASN A 40 -18.32 -2.12 28.51
C ASN A 40 -18.93 -3.29 29.29
N ALA A 41 -19.07 -4.44 28.65
CA ALA A 41 -19.36 -5.70 29.34
C ALA A 41 -18.11 -6.13 30.11
N THR A 42 -18.18 -6.01 31.43
CA THR A 42 -17.18 -6.49 32.38
C THR A 42 -17.23 -8.02 32.42
N SER A 43 -16.25 -8.69 31.79
CA SER A 43 -16.03 -10.12 31.96
C SER A 43 -15.43 -10.39 33.35
N ALA A 44 -16.17 -11.13 34.17
CA ALA A 44 -15.74 -11.57 35.50
C ALA A 44 -14.55 -12.55 35.42
N PRO A 45 -13.60 -12.52 36.37
CA PRO A 45 -12.50 -13.47 36.40
C PRO A 45 -12.97 -14.86 36.85
N THR A 46 -12.74 -15.85 36.00
CA THR A 46 -12.91 -17.28 36.31
C THR A 46 -11.87 -17.71 37.35
N THR A 47 -12.36 -18.17 38.51
CA THR A 47 -11.54 -18.76 39.58
C THR A 47 -10.97 -20.11 39.15
N THR A 48 -9.65 -20.18 38.96
CA THR A 48 -8.92 -21.45 38.76
C THR A 48 -8.58 -22.05 40.11
N PHE A 49 -9.06 -23.28 40.37
CA PHE A 49 -8.69 -24.06 41.55
C PHE A 49 -7.25 -24.57 41.44
N THR A 50 -6.40 -24.15 42.38
CA THR A 50 -5.05 -24.67 42.57
C THR A 50 -5.11 -25.97 43.38
N GLN A 51 -4.75 -27.11 42.76
CA GLN A 51 -4.49 -28.34 43.49
C GLN A 51 -3.03 -28.35 43.99
N THR A 52 -2.87 -28.40 45.30
CA THR A 52 -1.58 -28.51 45.98
C THR A 52 -1.18 -29.99 46.05
N ILE A 53 -0.09 -30.37 45.37
CA ILE A 53 0.54 -31.69 45.49
C ILE A 53 1.66 -31.61 46.55
N PRO A 54 1.76 -32.54 47.51
CA PRO A 54 2.81 -32.52 48.52
C PRO A 54 4.19 -32.84 47.93
N SER A 55 5.19 -32.04 48.30
CA SER A 55 6.61 -32.27 48.00
C SER A 55 7.21 -33.33 48.93
N GLN A 56 7.78 -34.39 48.34
CA GLN A 56 8.55 -35.44 49.02
C GLN A 56 10.06 -35.26 48.76
N PRO A 57 10.94 -35.53 49.74
CA PRO A 57 12.32 -35.03 49.69
C PRO A 57 13.29 -35.83 48.82
N THR A 58 14.14 -35.02 48.17
CA THR A 58 15.47 -35.20 47.59
C THR A 58 16.22 -36.51 47.90
N LYS A 59 16.61 -37.21 46.82
CA LYS A 59 17.79 -38.09 46.79
C LYS A 59 18.63 -37.82 45.53
N THR A 60 19.88 -37.42 45.79
CA THR A 60 21.14 -37.66 45.05
C THR A 60 21.23 -37.36 43.54
N PRO A 61 22.20 -36.54 43.09
CA PRO A 61 22.41 -36.24 41.67
C PRO A 61 23.16 -37.38 40.96
N ASN A 62 22.50 -38.02 39.99
CA ASN A 62 23.17 -38.86 39.00
C ASN A 62 23.41 -38.00 37.75
N GLN A 63 24.68 -37.74 37.41
CA GLN A 63 25.07 -37.10 36.16
C GLN A 63 24.63 -37.98 34.98
N VAL A 64 23.66 -37.50 34.21
CA VAL A 64 23.32 -38.04 32.89
C VAL A 64 24.01 -37.16 31.85
N PRO A 65 24.81 -37.71 30.92
CA PRO A 65 25.38 -36.93 29.84
C PRO A 65 24.25 -36.38 28.94
N SER A 66 24.16 -35.06 28.86
CA SER A 66 23.26 -34.32 27.98
C SER A 66 23.78 -34.42 26.55
N PHE A 67 23.18 -35.28 25.74
CA PHE A 67 23.34 -35.22 24.29
C PHE A 67 22.45 -34.09 23.77
N THR A 68 23.04 -32.92 23.54
CA THR A 68 22.40 -31.85 22.78
C THR A 68 22.29 -32.31 21.31
N PRO A 69 21.09 -32.48 20.73
CA PRO A 69 20.99 -32.69 19.31
C PRO A 69 21.38 -31.38 18.61
N THR A 70 22.51 -31.40 17.89
CA THR A 70 22.84 -30.36 16.93
C THR A 70 21.80 -30.41 15.83
N ILE A 71 20.85 -29.46 15.86
CA ILE A 71 19.91 -29.25 14.77
C ILE A 71 20.75 -28.77 13.59
N SER A 72 21.06 -29.69 12.68
CA SER A 72 21.66 -29.37 11.39
C SER A 72 20.64 -28.53 10.62
N SER A 73 20.81 -27.21 10.62
CA SER A 73 20.02 -26.31 9.79
C SER A 73 20.26 -26.67 8.33
N THR A 74 19.30 -27.38 7.73
CA THR A 74 19.20 -27.50 6.27
C THR A 74 19.26 -26.08 5.69
N PRO A 75 20.15 -25.79 4.73
CA PRO A 75 20.23 -24.46 4.16
C PRO A 75 18.92 -24.14 3.45
N THR A 76 18.18 -23.16 3.98
CA THR A 76 17.13 -22.45 3.26
C THR A 76 17.68 -22.05 1.89
N PRO A 77 16.94 -22.21 0.78
CA PRO A 77 17.36 -21.68 -0.52
C PRO A 77 17.78 -20.22 -0.32
N ALA A 78 19.02 -19.90 -0.66
CA ALA A 78 19.53 -18.55 -0.49
C ALA A 78 18.70 -17.61 -1.37
N ILE A 79 17.87 -16.77 -0.73
CA ILE A 79 17.27 -15.64 -1.41
C ILE A 79 18.42 -14.75 -1.85
N ILE A 80 18.49 -14.46 -3.14
CA ILE A 80 19.46 -13.51 -3.67
C ILE A 80 18.87 -12.14 -3.41
N GLU A 81 19.32 -11.51 -2.32
CA GLU A 81 18.99 -10.12 -2.01
C GLU A 81 19.63 -9.20 -3.07
N PRO A 82 18.85 -8.31 -3.72
CA PRO A 82 19.42 -7.32 -4.61
C PRO A 82 20.38 -6.38 -3.89
N ASP A 83 21.35 -5.87 -4.65
CA ASP A 83 22.12 -4.70 -4.22
C ASP A 83 21.16 -3.54 -3.90
N ASP A 84 21.58 -2.66 -3.00
CA ASP A 84 20.82 -1.51 -2.50
C ASP A 84 19.56 -1.82 -1.69
N CYS A 85 19.30 -3.07 -1.29
CA CYS A 85 18.32 -3.33 -0.23
C CYS A 85 18.69 -2.60 1.07
N LEU A 86 17.80 -1.73 1.56
CA LEU A 86 18.02 -0.92 2.75
C LEU A 86 16.83 -1.04 3.71
N LYS A 87 17.11 -1.39 4.97
CA LYS A 87 16.07 -1.38 6.00
C LYS A 87 15.62 0.08 6.25
N PRO A 88 14.33 0.41 6.09
CA PRO A 88 13.89 1.78 6.29
C PRO A 88 13.84 2.13 7.79
N PRO A 89 13.92 3.43 8.15
CA PRO A 89 13.86 3.86 9.54
C PRO A 89 12.51 3.54 10.19
N GLU A 90 12.52 3.39 11.52
CA GLU A 90 11.32 3.21 12.36
C GLU A 90 10.75 4.57 12.82
N ASN A 91 10.73 5.55 11.92
CA ASN A 91 10.15 6.88 12.17
C ASN A 91 8.82 7.00 11.44
N PHE A 92 7.73 7.21 12.18
CA PHE A 92 6.37 7.26 11.64
C PHE A 92 5.73 8.63 11.80
N ASP A 93 6.52 9.66 12.13
CA ASP A 93 6.05 11.04 12.19
C ASP A 93 5.48 11.45 10.82
N LEU A 94 4.37 12.18 10.84
CA LEU A 94 3.73 12.64 9.61
C LEU A 94 4.50 13.79 8.99
N VAL A 95 4.66 13.73 7.67
CA VAL A 95 5.18 14.80 6.83
C VAL A 95 4.18 15.12 5.73
N ILE A 96 4.26 16.34 5.20
CA ILE A 96 3.41 16.79 4.09
C ILE A 96 4.29 17.04 2.88
N ILE A 97 4.07 16.28 1.81
CA ILE A 97 4.78 16.39 0.54
C ILE A 97 3.75 16.70 -0.54
N ASN A 98 3.94 17.78 -1.30
CA ASN A 98 3.02 18.20 -2.36
C ASN A 98 1.53 18.27 -1.90
N GLY A 99 1.30 18.69 -0.64
CA GLY A 99 -0.04 18.77 -0.05
C GLY A 99 -0.62 17.44 0.45
N MET A 100 0.16 16.36 0.47
CA MET A 100 -0.29 15.03 0.86
C MET A 100 0.45 14.50 2.08
N TYR A 101 -0.29 13.83 2.96
CA TYR A 101 0.27 13.20 4.15
C TYR A 101 0.93 11.88 3.79
N ILE A 102 2.15 11.68 4.27
CA ILE A 102 2.81 10.37 4.39
C ILE A 102 3.56 10.35 5.72
N ASN A 103 4.04 9.20 6.16
CA ASN A 103 4.95 9.15 7.31
C ASN A 103 6.42 9.19 6.87
N GLN A 104 7.30 9.55 7.79
CA GLN A 104 8.73 9.72 7.54
C GLN A 104 9.39 8.43 7.02
N ARG A 105 8.96 7.26 7.48
CA ARG A 105 9.40 5.94 6.97
C ARG A 105 9.13 5.83 5.47
N THR A 106 7.89 6.05 5.06
CA THR A 106 7.47 5.99 3.66
C THR A 106 8.24 7.01 2.82
N PHE A 107 8.43 8.23 3.33
CA PHE A 107 9.23 9.25 2.65
C PHE A 107 10.68 8.80 2.44
N SER A 108 11.34 8.27 3.47
CA SER A 108 12.72 7.79 3.35
C SER A 108 12.85 6.60 2.39
N MET A 109 11.82 5.76 2.26
CA MET A 109 11.79 4.71 1.24
C MET A 109 11.67 5.31 -0.17
N LEU A 110 10.88 6.38 -0.36
CA LEU A 110 10.79 7.09 -1.64
C LEU A 110 12.10 7.80 -1.99
N GLU A 111 12.80 8.40 -1.02
CA GLU A 111 14.14 8.98 -1.21
C GLU A 111 15.13 7.91 -1.68
N HIS A 112 15.08 6.74 -1.06
CA HIS A 112 15.94 5.62 -1.44
C HIS A 112 15.60 5.09 -2.84
N ALA A 113 14.33 4.89 -3.15
CA ALA A 113 13.88 4.51 -4.49
C ALA A 113 14.31 5.53 -5.55
N GLN A 114 14.22 6.83 -5.26
CA GLN A 114 14.67 7.90 -6.15
C GLN A 114 16.17 7.78 -6.44
N SER A 115 16.97 7.41 -5.44
CA SER A 115 18.42 7.25 -5.58
C SER A 115 18.81 6.07 -6.48
N ILE A 116 17.98 5.03 -6.54
CA ILE A 116 18.18 3.85 -7.39
C ILE A 116 17.66 4.11 -8.81
N TYR A 117 16.47 4.70 -8.94
CA TYR A 117 15.77 4.89 -10.22
C TYR A 117 16.56 5.79 -11.19
N GLY A 118 17.06 6.94 -10.73
CA GLY A 118 17.92 7.82 -11.53
C GLY A 118 17.28 8.48 -12.77
N GLY A 119 16.00 8.24 -13.06
CA GLY A 119 15.26 8.90 -14.15
C GLY A 119 14.58 10.22 -13.72
N GLU A 120 13.69 10.74 -14.57
CA GLU A 120 13.12 12.09 -14.40
C GLU A 120 11.88 12.18 -13.51
N ILE A 121 11.23 11.06 -13.19
CA ILE A 121 10.07 11.02 -12.27
C ILE A 121 10.53 11.33 -10.84
N GLU A 122 9.97 12.39 -10.25
CA GLU A 122 10.25 12.86 -8.89
C GLU A 122 9.33 12.20 -7.83
N LEU A 123 9.83 11.17 -7.16
CA LEU A 123 9.06 10.35 -6.20
C LEU A 123 8.75 11.07 -4.88
N THR A 124 9.56 12.07 -4.54
CA THR A 124 9.42 12.89 -3.33
C THR A 124 8.90 14.30 -3.63
N GLY A 125 8.37 14.49 -4.84
CA GLY A 125 7.96 15.79 -5.35
C GLY A 125 6.63 15.72 -6.09
N TYR A 126 6.61 16.26 -7.31
CA TYR A 126 5.38 16.44 -8.07
C TYR A 126 4.66 15.12 -8.43
N HIS A 127 5.42 14.05 -8.69
CA HIS A 127 4.84 12.81 -9.20
C HIS A 127 4.19 12.00 -8.09
N LEU A 128 4.39 12.32 -6.81
CA LEU A 128 3.51 11.86 -5.75
C LEU A 128 2.13 12.51 -5.98
N THR A 129 1.14 11.73 -6.39
CA THR A 129 -0.23 12.17 -6.71
C THR A 129 -1.29 11.73 -5.71
N GLN A 130 -1.02 10.68 -4.93
CA GLN A 130 -1.80 10.33 -3.73
C GLN A 130 -0.89 9.89 -2.59
N GLY A 131 -1.15 10.40 -1.38
CA GLY A 131 -0.45 10.02 -0.15
C GLY A 131 -1.24 9.04 0.71
N SER A 132 -0.75 8.82 1.92
CA SER A 132 -1.35 8.03 2.99
C SER A 132 -2.37 8.84 3.81
N TYR A 133 -3.04 8.18 4.75
CA TYR A 133 -3.99 8.77 5.71
C TYR A 133 -5.13 9.57 5.07
N THR A 134 -5.62 9.10 3.92
CA THR A 134 -6.68 9.77 3.15
C THR A 134 -7.72 8.79 2.65
N ASN A 135 -8.97 9.24 2.63
CA ASN A 135 -10.12 8.53 2.05
C ASN A 135 -10.74 9.28 0.87
N LEU A 136 -10.00 10.24 0.29
CA LEU A 136 -10.50 11.13 -0.76
C LEU A 136 -10.85 10.39 -2.06
N VAL A 137 -10.24 9.23 -2.31
CA VAL A 137 -10.48 8.42 -3.51
C VAL A 137 -11.13 7.11 -3.11
N SER A 138 -12.44 6.98 -3.37
CA SER A 138 -13.21 5.77 -3.05
C SER A 138 -12.70 4.53 -3.79
N ALA A 139 -12.13 4.73 -4.97
CA ALA A 139 -11.62 3.67 -5.82
C ALA A 139 -10.28 3.06 -5.35
N SER A 140 -9.64 3.61 -4.30
CA SER A 140 -8.46 3.01 -3.72
C SER A 140 -8.78 1.85 -2.77
N PHE A 141 -10.04 1.40 -2.67
CA PHE A 141 -10.48 0.30 -1.80
C PHE A 141 -10.08 0.47 -0.32
N GLY A 142 -9.81 1.70 0.10
CA GLY A 142 -9.35 2.03 1.45
C GLY A 142 -7.87 1.75 1.75
N THR A 143 -7.05 1.41 0.76
CA THR A 143 -5.60 1.16 0.96
C THR A 143 -4.90 2.37 1.58
N HIS A 144 -5.28 3.59 1.18
CA HIS A 144 -4.71 4.85 1.70
C HIS A 144 -5.28 5.33 3.03
N ASN A 145 -6.20 4.59 3.67
CA ASN A 145 -6.78 5.01 4.96
C ASN A 145 -5.76 5.00 6.12
N GLY A 146 -4.61 4.36 5.94
CA GLY A 146 -3.51 4.28 6.90
C GLY A 146 -2.20 4.80 6.30
N GLY A 147 -1.07 4.48 6.94
CA GLY A 147 0.28 4.77 6.45
C GLY A 147 0.70 3.88 5.27
N GLY A 148 1.88 4.17 4.71
CA GLY A 148 2.58 3.29 3.77
C GLY A 148 2.08 3.25 2.32
N ALA A 149 0.85 3.67 2.02
CA ALA A 149 0.32 3.65 0.65
C ALA A 149 0.55 4.99 -0.07
N VAL A 150 1.02 4.92 -1.32
CA VAL A 150 1.25 6.07 -2.20
C VAL A 150 0.91 5.73 -3.65
N ASP A 151 0.45 6.74 -4.40
CA ASP A 151 0.31 6.68 -5.86
C ASP A 151 1.27 7.66 -6.51
N LEU A 152 1.95 7.19 -7.55
CA LEU A 152 2.99 7.91 -8.28
C LEU A 152 2.60 8.03 -9.75
N SER A 153 2.55 9.25 -10.28
CA SER A 153 2.36 9.48 -11.71
C SER A 153 3.56 8.98 -12.51
N VAL A 154 3.28 8.43 -13.69
CA VAL A 154 4.28 8.07 -14.71
C VAL A 154 4.22 9.02 -15.92
N ILE A 155 3.55 10.16 -15.77
CA ILE A 155 3.41 11.19 -16.80
C ILE A 155 4.50 12.24 -16.60
N GLN A 156 5.25 12.54 -17.64
CA GLN A 156 6.30 13.56 -17.63
C GLN A 156 5.74 14.91 -17.16
N TYR A 157 6.46 15.54 -16.23
CA TYR A 157 6.09 16.81 -15.61
C TYR A 157 5.64 17.87 -16.63
N GLY A 158 4.47 18.47 -16.38
CA GLY A 158 3.94 19.56 -17.21
C GLY A 158 3.43 19.12 -18.59
N THR A 159 3.36 17.81 -18.85
CA THR A 159 2.88 17.25 -20.12
C THR A 159 1.76 16.23 -19.91
N TYR A 160 1.32 15.59 -20.99
CA TYR A 160 0.45 14.40 -20.97
C TYR A 160 1.16 13.16 -21.53
N GLN A 161 2.50 13.19 -21.62
CA GLN A 161 3.28 12.09 -22.14
C GLN A 161 3.55 11.08 -21.03
N VAL A 162 3.11 9.83 -21.22
CA VAL A 162 3.49 8.72 -20.35
C VAL A 162 4.93 8.28 -20.66
N LEU A 163 5.73 8.14 -19.61
CA LEU A 163 7.10 7.66 -19.66
C LEU A 163 7.14 6.14 -19.53
N TYR A 164 6.60 5.43 -20.53
CA TYR A 164 6.59 3.95 -20.53
C TYR A 164 7.98 3.31 -20.30
N PRO A 165 9.09 3.83 -20.89
CA PRO A 165 10.42 3.27 -20.63
C PRO A 165 10.87 3.34 -19.17
N ASP A 166 10.27 4.23 -18.37
CA ASP A 166 10.62 4.44 -16.97
C ASP A 166 9.82 3.57 -16.00
N ILE A 167 8.74 2.93 -16.45
CA ILE A 167 7.83 2.17 -15.57
C ILE A 167 8.55 0.99 -14.90
N ASP A 168 9.17 0.10 -15.66
CA ASP A 168 9.85 -1.07 -15.09
C ASP A 168 11.06 -0.69 -14.23
N PRO A 169 11.96 0.23 -14.66
CA PRO A 169 13.04 0.72 -13.79
C PRO A 169 12.53 1.34 -12.49
N LEU A 170 11.44 2.10 -12.54
CA LEU A 170 10.86 2.74 -11.36
C LEU A 170 10.22 1.72 -10.41
N ILE A 171 9.46 0.76 -10.94
CA ILE A 171 8.88 -0.32 -10.13
C ILE A 171 9.98 -1.16 -9.47
N GLN A 172 11.05 -1.47 -10.21
CA GLN A 172 12.21 -2.16 -9.67
C GLN A 172 12.85 -1.38 -8.52
N ALA A 173 13.08 -0.07 -8.70
CA ALA A 173 13.66 0.79 -7.67
C ALA A 173 12.78 0.87 -6.41
N LEU A 174 11.46 0.99 -6.59
CA LEU A 174 10.49 0.97 -5.49
C LEU A 174 10.54 -0.37 -4.73
N ARG A 175 10.62 -1.50 -5.45
CA ARG A 175 10.66 -2.83 -4.85
C ARG A 175 11.94 -3.08 -4.06
N ILE A 176 13.10 -2.68 -4.61
CA ILE A 176 14.38 -2.70 -3.88
C ILE A 176 14.31 -1.82 -2.63
N ALA A 177 13.67 -0.66 -2.73
CA ALA A 177 13.51 0.26 -1.59
C ALA A 177 12.50 -0.21 -0.54
N GLY A 178 11.81 -1.32 -0.78
CA GLY A 178 10.94 -1.97 0.20
C GLY A 178 9.45 -1.78 -0.03
N PHE A 179 9.02 -1.35 -1.21
CA PHE A 179 7.61 -1.31 -1.58
C PHE A 179 7.15 -2.60 -2.26
N ALA A 180 5.91 -3.00 -2.03
CA ALA A 180 5.16 -3.71 -3.06
C ALA A 180 4.63 -2.65 -4.05
N ALA A 181 4.96 -2.76 -5.33
CA ALA A 181 4.62 -1.72 -6.32
C ALA A 181 4.12 -2.33 -7.63
N TRP A 182 3.08 -1.75 -8.22
CA TRP A 182 2.48 -2.20 -9.47
C TRP A 182 2.07 -1.01 -10.34
N LEU A 183 2.15 -1.18 -11.66
CA LEU A 183 1.43 -0.28 -12.56
C LEU A 183 -0.08 -0.48 -12.39
N ARG A 184 -0.80 0.63 -12.39
CA ARG A 184 -2.23 0.73 -12.64
C ARG A 184 -2.39 1.43 -13.98
N ASP A 185 -2.68 0.67 -15.03
CA ASP A 185 -2.85 1.24 -16.37
C ASP A 185 -4.17 2.02 -16.48
N PHE A 186 -4.33 2.77 -17.56
CA PHE A 186 -5.57 3.46 -17.85
C PHE A 186 -6.77 2.51 -17.82
N ASP A 187 -7.86 2.98 -17.22
CA ASP A 187 -9.12 2.27 -17.11
C ASP A 187 -9.07 0.92 -16.34
N GLN A 188 -7.92 0.55 -15.75
CA GLN A 188 -7.76 -0.75 -15.09
C GLN A 188 -8.60 -0.88 -13.82
N LEU A 189 -8.71 0.19 -13.02
CA LEU A 189 -9.46 0.17 -11.76
C LEU A 189 -10.95 0.46 -11.99
N TYR A 190 -11.24 1.38 -12.88
CA TYR A 190 -12.58 1.79 -13.31
C TYR A 190 -12.46 2.63 -14.59
N PRO A 191 -13.51 2.74 -15.42
CA PRO A 191 -13.48 3.61 -16.59
C PRO A 191 -13.11 5.05 -16.23
N GLY A 192 -12.04 5.56 -16.84
CA GLY A 192 -11.43 6.86 -16.60
C GLY A 192 -10.32 6.87 -15.54
N SER A 193 -9.95 5.74 -14.93
CA SER A 193 -8.87 5.72 -13.93
C SER A 193 -7.53 6.09 -14.59
N PRO A 194 -6.76 7.05 -14.03
CA PRO A 194 -5.51 7.50 -14.62
C PRO A 194 -4.42 6.45 -14.44
N ILE A 195 -3.45 6.44 -15.37
CA ILE A 195 -2.24 5.63 -15.22
C ILE A 195 -1.39 6.13 -14.05
N HIS A 196 -0.96 5.22 -13.18
CA HIS A 196 -0.07 5.51 -12.05
C HIS A 196 0.60 4.23 -11.54
N ILE A 197 1.68 4.35 -10.79
CA ILE A 197 2.21 3.26 -9.98
C ILE A 197 1.57 3.35 -8.59
N HIS A 198 0.93 2.27 -8.15
CA HIS A 198 0.47 2.11 -6.78
C HIS A 198 1.54 1.37 -5.97
N ALA A 199 1.94 1.92 -4.82
CA ALA A 199 2.98 1.33 -3.98
C ALA A 199 2.60 1.29 -2.49
N ILE A 200 2.98 0.20 -1.83
CA ILE A 200 2.72 -0.05 -0.40
C ILE A 200 4.04 -0.34 0.32
N ALA A 201 4.38 0.49 1.31
CA ALA A 201 5.57 0.37 2.13
C ALA A 201 5.50 -0.88 3.02
N ILE A 202 6.33 -1.88 2.72
CA ILE A 202 6.39 -3.13 3.48
C ILE A 202 6.89 -2.86 4.91
N GLY A 203 6.22 -3.44 5.89
CA GLY A 203 6.55 -3.29 7.30
C GLY A 203 6.11 -1.95 7.91
N ASP A 204 5.34 -1.13 7.20
CA ASP A 204 4.74 0.06 7.81
C ASP A 204 3.71 -0.35 8.88
N ARG A 205 3.84 0.18 10.09
CA ARG A 205 2.97 -0.16 11.23
C ARG A 205 1.54 0.34 11.05
N ASP A 206 1.37 1.43 10.31
CA ASP A 206 0.10 2.14 10.17
C ASP A 206 -0.68 1.70 8.93
N LEU A 207 -0.24 0.64 8.21
CA LEU A 207 -0.96 0.10 7.06
C LEU A 207 -2.43 -0.15 7.40
N SER A 208 -3.30 0.30 6.49
CA SER A 208 -4.72 -0.08 6.52
C SER A 208 -4.88 -1.59 6.30
N SER A 209 -6.03 -2.16 6.69
CA SER A 209 -6.30 -3.58 6.42
C SER A 209 -6.22 -3.93 4.93
N PRO A 210 -6.87 -3.15 4.03
CA PRO A 210 -6.75 -3.40 2.59
C PRO A 210 -5.31 -3.33 2.09
N ALA A 211 -4.48 -2.41 2.59
CA ALA A 211 -3.08 -2.33 2.19
C ALA A 211 -2.27 -3.56 2.66
N ARG A 212 -2.50 -4.06 3.87
CA ARG A 212 -1.89 -5.33 4.34
C ARG A 212 -2.33 -6.51 3.49
N ASP A 213 -3.61 -6.56 3.09
CA ASP A 213 -4.14 -7.64 2.26
C ASP A 213 -3.50 -7.64 0.86
N GLN A 214 -3.15 -6.47 0.31
CA GLN A 214 -2.36 -6.38 -0.92
C GLN A 214 -0.92 -6.89 -0.76
N LEU A 215 -0.38 -7.02 0.44
CA LEU A 215 0.93 -7.64 0.66
C LEU A 215 0.83 -9.15 0.78
N THR A 216 0.00 -9.64 1.70
CA THR A 216 0.01 -11.05 2.15
C THR A 216 -1.29 -11.81 1.91
N GLY A 217 -2.37 -11.13 1.52
CA GLY A 217 -3.67 -11.72 1.26
C GLY A 217 -3.67 -12.62 0.02
N GLU A 218 -4.84 -13.16 -0.33
CA GLU A 218 -5.04 -14.09 -1.46
C GLU A 218 -4.53 -13.52 -2.80
N PHE A 219 -4.70 -12.22 -3.02
CA PHE A 219 -4.29 -11.48 -4.22
C PHE A 219 -2.95 -10.75 -4.03
N GLY A 220 -2.23 -11.04 -2.95
CA GLY A 220 -1.15 -10.21 -2.46
C GLY A 220 0.17 -10.34 -3.21
N TYR A 221 1.00 -9.31 -3.05
CA TYR A 221 2.34 -9.18 -3.59
C TYR A 221 3.18 -10.43 -3.37
N PHE A 222 3.35 -10.86 -2.12
CA PHE A 222 4.24 -11.97 -1.78
C PHE A 222 3.79 -13.32 -2.36
N ARG A 223 2.56 -13.41 -2.89
CA ARG A 223 2.04 -14.58 -3.63
C ARG A 223 2.22 -14.47 -5.15
N GLY A 224 2.84 -13.41 -5.64
CA GLY A 224 3.10 -13.17 -7.07
C GLY A 224 1.92 -12.57 -7.82
N PHE A 225 1.03 -11.84 -7.13
CA PHE A 225 -0.17 -11.26 -7.70
C PHE A 225 -0.17 -9.73 -7.66
N ASN A 226 -1.08 -9.13 -8.41
CA ASN A 226 -1.11 -7.68 -8.63
C ASN A 226 -1.76 -6.85 -7.51
N GLY A 227 -2.19 -7.46 -6.41
CA GLY A 227 -2.80 -6.79 -5.26
C GLY A 227 -4.27 -6.37 -5.45
N ILE A 228 -4.87 -6.53 -6.63
CA ILE A 228 -6.27 -6.12 -6.87
C ILE A 228 -7.22 -7.25 -6.46
N PRO A 229 -8.12 -7.04 -5.48
CA PRO A 229 -9.14 -8.02 -5.14
C PRO A 229 -10.06 -8.28 -6.33
N GLN A 230 -10.37 -9.56 -6.58
CA GLN A 230 -11.24 -9.93 -7.69
C GLN A 230 -12.68 -10.14 -7.23
N GLU A 231 -13.63 -9.71 -8.06
CA GLU A 231 -15.04 -10.01 -7.82
C GLU A 231 -15.29 -11.53 -7.85
N ASN A 232 -16.22 -11.98 -7.00
CA ASN A 232 -16.70 -13.37 -6.94
C ASN A 232 -15.62 -14.44 -6.74
N ARG A 233 -14.48 -14.10 -6.12
CA ARG A 233 -13.34 -15.01 -5.92
C ARG A 233 -12.79 -15.56 -7.24
N SER A 234 -12.81 -14.73 -8.29
CA SER A 234 -12.11 -15.03 -9.53
C SER A 234 -10.60 -15.19 -9.28
N VAL A 235 -9.92 -15.92 -10.17
CA VAL A 235 -8.50 -16.25 -10.05
C VAL A 235 -7.67 -14.97 -9.85
N PRO A 236 -6.74 -14.93 -8.87
CA PRO A 236 -5.85 -13.80 -8.70
C PRO A 236 -5.06 -13.47 -9.98
N ILE A 237 -4.93 -12.19 -10.27
CA ILE A 237 -4.20 -11.72 -11.47
C ILE A 237 -2.70 -11.73 -11.14
N PRO A 238 -1.85 -12.39 -11.97
CA PRO A 238 -0.40 -12.37 -11.80
C PRO A 238 0.17 -10.95 -11.77
N ASP A 239 1.24 -10.78 -11.01
CA ASP A 239 2.09 -9.59 -11.10
C ASP A 239 2.78 -9.53 -12.47
N GLU A 240 2.74 -8.35 -13.09
CA GLU A 240 3.28 -8.11 -14.44
C GLU A 240 4.77 -7.73 -14.43
N HIS A 241 5.37 -7.51 -13.24
CA HIS A 241 6.74 -6.97 -13.09
C HIS A 241 7.69 -7.92 -12.32
N ASP A 242 7.81 -9.17 -12.76
CA ASP A 242 8.77 -10.18 -12.24
C ASP A 242 8.55 -10.69 -10.79
N GLY A 243 7.51 -10.22 -10.12
CA GLY A 243 7.11 -10.71 -8.80
C GLY A 243 7.92 -10.14 -7.62
N PRO A 244 7.80 -10.77 -6.43
CA PRO A 244 8.33 -10.20 -5.20
C PRO A 244 9.85 -10.06 -5.14
N ILE A 245 10.32 -8.91 -4.67
CA ILE A 245 11.67 -8.72 -4.15
C ILE A 245 11.63 -8.88 -2.64
N LEU A 246 12.57 -9.67 -2.11
CA LEU A 246 12.74 -9.88 -0.67
C LEU A 246 14.13 -9.39 -0.26
N CYS A 247 14.15 -8.36 0.57
CA CYS A 247 15.35 -7.95 1.30
C CYS A 247 15.46 -8.72 2.62
N GLN A 248 16.67 -8.87 3.15
CA GLN A 248 16.94 -9.62 4.38
C GLN A 248 16.16 -9.08 5.58
N TRP A 249 16.02 -7.76 5.67
CA TRP A 249 15.23 -7.12 6.73
C TRP A 249 13.73 -7.47 6.67
N MET A 250 13.18 -7.76 5.48
CA MET A 250 11.79 -8.20 5.34
C MET A 250 11.60 -9.60 5.92
N LEU A 251 12.58 -10.49 5.70
CA LEU A 251 12.59 -11.83 6.27
C LEU A 251 12.66 -11.79 7.79
N GLU A 252 13.48 -10.90 8.34
CA GLU A 252 13.59 -10.67 9.79
C GLU A 252 12.27 -10.15 10.39
N MET A 253 11.47 -9.43 9.61
CA MET A 253 10.12 -8.98 10.00
C MET A 253 9.05 -10.06 9.82
N GLY A 254 9.40 -11.23 9.26
CA GLY A 254 8.50 -12.36 9.07
C GLY A 254 7.79 -12.41 7.71
N TYR A 255 8.18 -11.56 6.76
CA TYR A 255 7.75 -11.70 5.37
C TYR A 255 8.52 -12.84 4.69
N SER A 256 7.93 -13.45 3.66
CA SER A 256 8.55 -14.53 2.90
C SER A 256 7.92 -14.64 1.51
N ASP A 257 8.53 -15.41 0.62
CA ASP A 257 7.93 -15.74 -0.67
C ASP A 257 6.79 -16.74 -0.45
N LEU A 258 5.56 -16.31 -0.71
CA LEU A 258 4.35 -17.08 -0.50
C LEU A 258 3.84 -17.75 -1.79
N ARG A 259 4.53 -17.62 -2.94
CA ARG A 259 4.10 -18.22 -4.22
C ARG A 259 3.91 -19.73 -4.16
N ASN A 260 4.68 -20.41 -3.29
CA ASN A 260 4.60 -21.86 -3.09
C ASN A 260 3.75 -22.25 -1.86
N SER A 261 3.15 -21.28 -1.17
CA SER A 261 2.33 -21.54 0.02
C SER A 261 0.85 -21.62 -0.39
N SER A 262 0.17 -22.70 0.00
CA SER A 262 -1.30 -22.75 -0.15
C SER A 262 -1.94 -21.62 0.67
N PRO A 263 -2.98 -20.94 0.13
CA PRO A 263 -3.72 -19.92 0.87
C PRO A 263 -4.49 -20.49 2.07
#